data_AF-A0A645DQ11-F1
#
_entry.id   AF-A0A645DQ11-F1
#
_cell.length_a   1.000
_cell.length_b   1.000
_cell.length_c   1.000
_cell.angle_alpha   90.00
_cell.angle_beta   90.00
_cell.angle_gamma   90.00
#
_symmetry.space_group_name_H-M   'P 1'
#
loop_
_entity.id
_entity.type
_entity.pdbx_description
1 polymer ?
#
loop_
_entity_poly.entity_id
_entity_poly.type
_entity_poly.pdbx_seq_one_letter_code
_entity_poly.pdbx_strand_id
1 'polypeptide(L)'
;MHDIGIKVSMQKYNSSAWQYQQLEGPAEARAILANLPCDSAFIERIEWLIAHHHETTNVVGMDYQILLEADYLVNAIDRKTPAEEVWAGAEKFFKTASGWQILKHLLGKD
;
A
#
# COMPACT_ATOMS: atom_id res chain seq x y z
N MET A 1 0.71 7.21 4.44
CA MET A 1 -0.60 7.81 4.07
C MET A 1 -1.50 6.83 3.32
N HIS A 2 -0.99 5.70 2.81
CA HIS A 2 -1.79 4.78 1.98
C HIS A 2 -3.08 4.30 2.67
N ASP A 3 -3.03 4.01 3.96
CA ASP A 3 -4.20 3.61 4.76
C ASP A 3 -5.01 4.78 5.38
N ILE A 4 -4.80 6.03 4.95
CA ILE A 4 -5.43 7.20 5.60
C ILE A 4 -6.97 7.15 5.56
N GLY A 5 -7.53 6.42 4.59
CA GLY A 5 -8.97 6.21 4.46
C GLY A 5 -9.60 5.36 5.56
N ILE A 6 -8.85 4.62 6.38
CA ILE A 6 -9.40 3.73 7.42
C ILE A 6 -10.36 4.48 8.36
N LYS A 7 -9.94 5.63 8.87
CA LYS A 7 -10.70 6.37 9.89
C LYS A 7 -12.07 6.81 9.34
N VAL A 8 -12.09 7.40 8.16
CA VAL A 8 -13.31 7.86 7.50
C VAL A 8 -14.18 6.67 7.08
N SER A 9 -13.57 5.59 6.60
CA SER A 9 -14.27 4.35 6.25
C SER A 9 -15.02 3.78 7.45
N MET A 10 -14.37 3.72 8.61
CA MET A 10 -14.99 3.29 9.86
C MET A 10 -16.16 4.19 10.27
N GLN A 11 -16.03 5.52 10.09
CA GLN A 11 -17.09 6.46 10.45
C GLN A 11 -18.31 6.38 9.51
N LYS A 12 -18.10 6.23 8.21
CA LYS A 12 -19.17 6.22 7.21
C LYS A 12 -19.82 4.85 7.02
N TYR A 13 -19.03 3.78 7.08
CA TYR A 13 -19.45 2.43 6.69
C TYR A 13 -19.37 1.42 7.82
N ASN A 14 -18.90 1.81 9.00
CA ASN A 14 -18.59 0.89 10.11
C ASN A 14 -17.69 -0.28 9.66
N SER A 15 -16.77 0.00 8.74
CA SER A 15 -15.91 -1.00 8.11
C SER A 15 -14.59 -0.38 7.67
N SER A 16 -13.50 -1.14 7.83
CA SER A 16 -12.19 -0.83 7.26
C SER A 16 -11.92 -1.66 5.99
N ALA A 17 -12.97 -2.12 5.30
CA ALA A 17 -12.78 -2.85 4.05
C ALA A 17 -12.00 -2.02 3.02
N TRP A 18 -11.12 -2.69 2.29
CA TRP A 18 -10.13 -2.07 1.39
C TRP A 18 -10.77 -1.12 0.37
N GLN A 19 -11.96 -1.45 -0.15
CA GLN A 19 -12.69 -0.64 -1.13
C GLN A 19 -13.03 0.75 -0.57
N TYR A 20 -13.40 0.82 0.71
CA TYR A 20 -13.74 2.09 1.35
C TYR A 20 -12.50 2.91 1.65
N GLN A 21 -11.39 2.26 2.00
CA GLN A 21 -10.12 2.98 2.22
C GLN A 21 -9.62 3.64 0.93
N GLN A 22 -9.69 2.93 -0.20
CA GLN A 22 -9.33 3.46 -1.52
C GLN A 22 -10.27 4.58 -1.98
N LEU A 23 -11.55 4.49 -1.63
CA LEU A 23 -12.54 5.52 -1.94
C LEU A 23 -12.31 6.81 -1.15
N GLU A 24 -12.06 6.69 0.16
CA GLU A 24 -12.04 7.82 1.09
C GLU A 24 -10.63 8.42 1.28
N GLY A 25 -9.59 7.62 1.11
CA GLY A 25 -8.21 8.02 1.35
C GLY A 25 -7.70 9.22 0.50
N PRO A 26 -8.01 9.32 -0.80
CA PRO A 26 -7.53 10.42 -1.65
C PRO A 26 -7.94 11.80 -1.12
N ALA A 27 -9.22 11.97 -0.78
CA ALA A 27 -9.73 13.25 -0.29
C ALA A 27 -9.06 13.67 1.03
N GLU A 28 -8.86 12.73 1.95
CA GLU A 28 -8.15 12.97 3.21
C GLU A 28 -6.68 13.34 2.97
N ALA A 29 -6.01 12.69 2.01
CA ALA A 29 -4.63 13.01 1.67
C ALA A 29 -4.48 14.41 1.07
N ARG A 30 -5.36 14.78 0.12
CA ARG A 30 -5.36 16.11 -0.48
C ARG A 30 -5.59 17.21 0.55
N ALA A 31 -6.52 17.01 1.50
CA ALA A 31 -6.79 17.98 2.55
C ALA A 31 -5.52 18.29 3.39
N ILE A 32 -4.65 17.30 3.60
CA ILE A 32 -3.37 17.50 4.30
C ILE A 32 -2.34 18.14 3.38
N LEU A 33 -2.12 17.56 2.20
CA LEU A 33 -1.02 17.95 1.31
C LEU A 33 -1.20 19.33 0.68
N ALA A 34 -2.44 19.79 0.47
CA ALA A 34 -2.73 21.12 -0.07
C ALA A 34 -2.28 22.26 0.86
N ASN A 35 -2.02 21.97 2.15
CA ASN A 35 -1.48 22.93 3.12
C ASN A 35 0.06 22.91 3.20
N LEU A 36 0.71 22.06 2.39
CA LEU A 36 2.16 21.91 2.32
C LEU A 36 2.69 22.47 0.98
N PRO A 37 3.99 22.75 0.85
CA PRO A 37 4.59 23.21 -0.41
C PRO A 37 4.75 22.06 -1.42
N CYS A 38 3.65 21.38 -1.73
CA CYS A 38 3.56 20.31 -2.72
C CYS A 38 2.85 20.84 -3.97
N ASP A 39 3.37 20.50 -5.15
CA ASP A 39 2.67 20.81 -6.40
C ASP A 39 1.48 19.85 -6.64
N SER A 40 0.58 20.25 -7.53
CA SER A 40 -0.65 19.49 -7.80
C SER A 40 -0.37 18.10 -8.38
N ALA A 41 0.65 17.97 -9.24
CA ALA A 41 1.00 16.69 -9.87
C ALA A 41 1.50 15.67 -8.85
N PHE A 42 2.27 16.12 -7.86
CA PHE A 42 2.72 15.30 -6.74
C PHE A 42 1.54 14.86 -5.86
N ILE A 43 0.62 15.78 -5.54
CA ILE A 43 -0.59 15.46 -4.76
C ILE A 43 -1.45 14.44 -5.51
N GLU A 44 -1.71 14.66 -6.79
CA GLU A 44 -2.47 13.75 -7.65
C GLU A 44 -1.81 12.37 -7.73
N ARG A 45 -0.47 12.31 -7.79
CA ARG A 45 0.24 11.02 -7.77
C ARG A 45 0.05 10.30 -6.44
N ILE A 46 0.13 11.00 -5.30
CA ILE A 46 -0.12 10.39 -3.98
C ILE A 46 -1.56 9.90 -3.88
N GLU A 47 -2.54 10.70 -4.28
CA GLU A 47 -3.95 10.32 -4.29
C GLU A 47 -4.20 9.09 -5.15
N TRP A 48 -3.59 9.03 -6.33
CA TRP A 48 -3.67 7.86 -7.19
C TRP A 48 -3.07 6.63 -6.50
N LEU A 49 -1.89 6.74 -5.89
CA LEU A 49 -1.28 5.62 -5.15
C LEU A 49 -2.21 5.14 -4.02
N ILE A 50 -2.78 6.06 -3.25
CA ILE A 50 -3.74 5.74 -2.17
C ILE A 50 -5.00 5.06 -2.74
N ALA A 51 -5.54 5.52 -3.86
CA ALA A 51 -6.72 4.92 -4.47
C ALA A 51 -6.47 3.51 -5.02
N HIS A 52 -5.23 3.09 -5.28
CA HIS A 52 -4.92 1.84 -5.98
C HIS A 52 -4.02 0.87 -5.20
N HIS A 53 -3.59 1.20 -3.98
CA HIS A 53 -2.62 0.36 -3.22
C HIS A 53 -3.11 -1.03 -2.78
N HIS A 54 -4.37 -1.41 -3.02
CA HIS A 54 -4.84 -2.78 -2.83
C HIS A 54 -4.99 -3.57 -4.15
N GLU A 55 -4.68 -2.95 -5.29
CA GLU A 55 -4.66 -3.59 -6.59
C GLU A 55 -3.23 -4.06 -6.91
N THR A 56 -3.06 -5.35 -7.16
CA THR A 56 -1.74 -5.95 -7.51
C THR A 56 -1.65 -6.32 -8.99
N THR A 57 -2.69 -5.99 -9.77
CA THR A 57 -2.70 -6.16 -11.22
C THR A 57 -2.32 -4.85 -11.90
N ASN A 58 -1.73 -4.92 -13.10
CA ASN A 58 -1.36 -3.75 -13.90
C ASN A 58 -0.55 -2.70 -13.11
N VAL A 59 0.44 -3.14 -12.33
CA VAL A 59 1.29 -2.25 -11.54
C VAL A 59 2.12 -1.35 -12.49
N VAL A 60 1.74 -0.07 -12.57
CA VAL A 60 2.42 0.95 -13.37
C VAL A 60 3.19 1.93 -12.47
N GLY A 61 4.49 2.03 -12.71
CA GLY A 61 5.40 2.91 -11.99
C GLY A 61 6.14 2.23 -10.85
N MET A 62 7.38 2.66 -10.62
CA MET A 62 8.26 2.06 -9.62
C MET A 62 7.84 2.40 -8.18
N ASP A 63 7.35 3.61 -7.96
CA ASP A 63 6.76 4.06 -6.69
C ASP A 63 5.54 3.23 -6.29
N TYR A 64 4.69 2.87 -7.24
CA TYR A 64 3.54 2.00 -6.98
C TYR A 64 3.98 0.58 -6.64
N GLN A 65 4.93 0.02 -7.39
CA GLN A 65 5.51 -1.28 -7.09
C GLN A 65 6.13 -1.32 -5.68
N ILE A 66 6.91 -0.28 -5.32
CA ILE A 66 7.53 -0.18 -4.00
C ILE A 66 6.46 -0.10 -2.90
N LEU A 67 5.39 0.68 -3.10
CA LEU A 67 4.31 0.79 -2.14
C LEU A 67 3.62 -0.56 -1.89
N LEU A 68 3.26 -1.28 -2.96
CA LEU A 68 2.60 -2.59 -2.85
C LEU A 68 3.48 -3.63 -2.15
N GLU A 69 4.78 -3.67 -2.49
CA GLU A 69 5.71 -4.59 -1.85
C GLU A 69 5.89 -4.26 -0.37
N ALA A 70 6.05 -2.97 -0.02
CA ALA A 70 6.21 -2.55 1.37
C ALA A 70 4.97 -2.84 2.21
N ASP A 71 3.78 -2.52 1.72
CA ASP A 71 2.51 -2.78 2.41
C ASP A 71 2.29 -4.30 2.62
N TYR A 72 2.61 -5.11 1.61
CA TYR A 72 2.52 -6.56 1.73
C TYR A 72 3.42 -7.13 2.82
N LEU A 73 4.67 -6.68 2.91
CA LEU A 73 5.63 -7.17 3.91
C LEU A 73 5.20 -6.83 5.34
N VAL A 74 4.76 -5.58 5.58
CA VAL A 74 4.29 -5.17 6.91
C VAL A 74 3.03 -5.94 7.29
N ASN A 75 2.06 -6.06 6.37
CA ASN A 75 0.84 -6.82 6.62
C ASN A 75 1.11 -8.29 6.95
N ALA A 76 2.07 -8.91 6.26
CA ALA A 76 2.47 -10.29 6.53
C ALA A 76 3.03 -10.47 7.95
N ILE A 77 3.86 -9.53 8.41
CA ILE A 77 4.42 -9.54 9.77
C ILE A 77 3.32 -9.33 10.81
N ASP A 78 2.51 -8.30 10.65
CA ASP A 78 1.47 -7.92 11.62
C ASP A 78 0.42 -9.02 11.79
N ARG A 79 0.09 -9.71 10.70
CA ARG A 79 -0.85 -10.84 10.69
C ARG A 79 -0.21 -12.16 11.08
N LYS A 80 1.11 -12.20 11.31
CA LYS A 80 1.88 -13.43 11.56
C LYS A 80 1.62 -14.49 10.50
N THR A 81 1.56 -14.07 9.24
CA THR A 81 1.27 -14.95 8.10
C THR A 81 2.38 -16.01 7.97
N PRO A 82 2.05 -17.30 7.75
CA PRO A 82 3.05 -18.35 7.58
C PRO A 82 4.03 -18.06 6.45
N ALA A 83 5.31 -18.39 6.65
CA ALA A 83 6.39 -18.02 5.72
C ALA A 83 6.17 -18.52 4.28
N GLU A 84 5.60 -19.72 4.12
CA GLU A 84 5.25 -20.27 2.82
C GLU A 84 4.14 -19.48 2.11
N GLU A 85 3.15 -18.96 2.84
CA GLU A 85 2.09 -18.13 2.28
C GLU A 85 2.62 -16.75 1.88
N VAL A 86 3.51 -16.17 2.70
CA VAL A 86 4.18 -14.90 2.39
C VAL A 86 5.02 -15.02 1.12
N TRP A 87 5.80 -16.10 1.01
CA TRP A 87 6.61 -16.35 -0.17
C TRP A 87 5.75 -16.52 -1.43
N ALA A 88 4.73 -17.38 -1.37
CA ALA A 88 3.85 -17.67 -2.51
C ALA A 88 3.03 -16.45 -2.94
N GLY A 89 2.69 -15.54 -2.03
CA GLY A 89 2.03 -14.28 -2.38
C GLY A 89 2.98 -13.29 -3.05
N ALA A 90 4.21 -13.14 -2.51
CA ALA A 90 5.22 -12.26 -3.11
C ALA A 90 5.58 -12.67 -4.54
N GLU A 91 5.71 -13.97 -4.84
CA GLU A 91 5.99 -14.48 -6.20
C GLU A 91 5.01 -14.00 -7.27
N LYS A 92 3.77 -13.65 -6.89
CA LYS A 92 2.75 -13.21 -7.83
C LYS A 92 3.00 -11.81 -8.39
N PHE A 93 3.59 -10.91 -7.60
CA PHE A 93 3.66 -9.50 -7.99
C PHE A 93 4.95 -8.75 -7.60
N PHE A 94 5.83 -9.30 -6.76
CA PHE A 94 7.11 -8.65 -6.44
C PHE A 94 7.99 -8.53 -7.68
N LYS A 95 8.60 -7.36 -7.85
CA LYS A 95 9.51 -7.03 -8.96
C LYS A 95 10.81 -6.40 -8.48
N THR A 96 10.84 -5.66 -7.36
CA THR A 96 12.06 -4.96 -6.97
C THR A 96 13.08 -5.90 -6.31
N ALA A 97 14.36 -5.68 -6.60
CA ALA A 97 15.43 -6.44 -5.96
C ALA A 97 15.43 -6.23 -4.43
N SER A 98 15.17 -5.01 -3.97
CA SER A 98 15.10 -4.68 -2.55
C SER A 98 13.92 -5.36 -1.85
N GLY A 99 12.74 -5.40 -2.47
CA GLY A 99 11.59 -6.13 -1.91
C GLY A 99 11.89 -7.61 -1.72
N TRP A 100 12.53 -8.26 -2.70
CA TRP A 100 12.99 -9.64 -2.58
C TRP A 100 14.06 -9.85 -1.50
N GLN A 101 15.01 -8.92 -1.38
CA GLN A 101 16.04 -8.98 -0.33
C GLN A 101 15.43 -8.86 1.07
N ILE A 102 14.52 -7.90 1.27
CA ILE A 102 13.84 -7.71 2.56
C ILE A 102 12.98 -8.94 2.89
N LEU A 103 12.23 -9.48 1.91
CA LEU A 103 11.44 -10.69 2.10
C LEU A 103 12.30 -11.87 2.57
N LYS A 104 13.42 -12.13 1.89
CA LYS A 104 14.35 -13.22 2.27
C LYS A 104 14.86 -13.06 3.70
N HIS A 105 15.27 -11.84 4.05
CA HIS A 105 15.71 -11.51 5.39
C HIS A 105 14.62 -11.76 6.44
N LEU A 106 13.39 -11.31 6.18
CA LEU A 106 12.24 -11.50 7.07
C LEU A 106 11.89 -12.98 7.28
N LEU A 107 12.11 -13.82 6.27
CA LEU A 107 11.82 -15.26 6.33
C LEU A 107 13.01 -16.13 6.75
N GLY A 108 14.18 -15.53 7.05
CA GLY A 108 15.40 -16.28 7.38
C GLY A 108 15.91 -17.16 6.24
N LYS A 109 15.70 -16.74 4.99
CA LYS A 109 16.13 -17.42 3.76
C LYS A 109 17.31 -16.67 3.13
N ASP A 110 18.45 -16.66 3.81
CA ASP A 110 19.71 -16.08 3.31
C ASP A 110 20.42 -17.01 2.32
#